data_AF-F1L1I8-F1
#
_entry.id   AF-F1L1I8-F1
#
_cell.length_a   1.000
_cell.length_b   1.000
_cell.length_c   1.000
_cell.angle_alpha   90.00
_cell.angle_beta   90.00
_cell.angle_gamma   90.00
#
_symmetry.space_group_name_H-M   'P 1'
#
loop_
_entity.id
_entity.type
_entity.pdbx_description
1 polymer ?
#
loop_
_entity_poly.entity_id
_entity_poly.type
_entity_poly.pdbx_seq_one_letter_code
_entity_poly.pdbx_strand_id
1 'polypeptide(L)'
;MELSLRCFFRDFNAAKFVLYNCLVCFCTLFALRLDETVQLNYAIVFLPLWFCEAIVFVGAFVAVISYIISPPSTSELAIRSDFYGLILCAGEHALLTMFEVLACYKLQSQLSLDELPWLLVFAPLFALSLLSIVIAVWAIRHDKSFEFELFFSINVVQFVFLAFKLDATLDWHWAIVFIPLWVVLSLSVVGVLYALVLAIVLARSVHMLASQRRQHLYSALCHTLLVIPILVFLLLLTGKLDAVAWSEDEQVTQVPYIVVCTPLIISLVCLVLMSFGARGGNPWWFGMRAPFCTFLLETCPCLKQYANLSYKFGTSSDRDSASADAERQSLRSDRSSKIPLRPIIPIRSIESPD
;
A
#
# COMPACT_ATOMS: atom_id res chain seq x y z
N MET A 1 -26.81 -0.85 4.23
CA MET A 1 -25.41 -1.15 3.86
C MET A 1 -24.96 -2.32 4.72
N GLU A 2 -24.50 -3.41 4.11
CA GLU A 2 -23.99 -4.57 4.85
C GLU A 2 -22.50 -4.37 5.12
N LEU A 3 -22.15 -4.17 6.39
CA LEU A 3 -20.76 -4.08 6.82
C LEU A 3 -20.39 -5.45 7.38
N SER A 4 -19.74 -6.26 6.55
CA SER A 4 -19.19 -7.55 6.96
C SER A 4 -17.76 -7.36 7.43
N LEU A 5 -17.53 -7.52 8.73
CA LEU A 5 -16.19 -7.51 9.32
C LEU A 5 -15.28 -8.57 8.67
N ARG A 6 -15.86 -9.69 8.23
CA ARG A 6 -15.15 -10.73 7.47
C ARG A 6 -14.55 -10.22 6.17
N CYS A 7 -15.28 -9.42 5.41
CA CYS A 7 -14.76 -8.83 4.16
C CYS A 7 -13.65 -7.82 4.46
N PHE A 8 -13.82 -7.02 5.51
CA PHE A 8 -12.81 -6.05 5.95
C PHE A 8 -11.49 -6.71 6.34
N PHE A 9 -11.54 -7.78 7.14
CA PHE A 9 -10.32 -8.53 7.48
C PHE A 9 -9.73 -9.27 6.27
N ARG A 10 -10.56 -9.81 5.37
CA ARG A 10 -10.04 -10.54 4.20
C ARG A 10 -9.28 -9.65 3.22
N ASP A 11 -9.70 -8.40 3.06
CA ASP A 11 -9.13 -7.47 2.10
C ASP A 11 -8.00 -6.59 2.70
N PHE A 12 -7.54 -6.89 3.93
CA PHE A 12 -6.45 -6.17 4.62
C PHE A 12 -5.06 -6.64 4.18
N ASN A 13 -4.23 -5.70 3.73
CA ASN A 13 -2.81 -5.91 3.46
C ASN A 13 -1.96 -5.37 4.61
N ALA A 14 -1.49 -6.28 5.47
CA ALA A 14 -0.68 -5.95 6.64
C ALA A 14 0.68 -5.33 6.28
N ALA A 15 1.35 -5.82 5.23
CA ALA A 15 2.66 -5.31 4.83
C ALA A 15 2.59 -3.86 4.36
N LYS A 16 1.62 -3.54 3.48
CA LYS A 16 1.36 -2.16 3.02
C LYS A 16 0.94 -1.26 4.19
N PHE A 17 0.08 -1.75 5.10
CA PHE A 17 -0.32 -1.00 6.28
C PHE A 17 0.87 -0.61 7.15
N VAL A 18 1.76 -1.56 7.47
CA VAL A 18 2.98 -1.29 8.27
C VAL A 18 3.87 -0.28 7.56
N LEU A 19 4.16 -0.50 6.26
CA LEU A 19 5.00 0.39 5.46
C LEU A 19 4.46 1.84 5.46
N TYR A 20 3.19 2.03 5.14
CA TYR A 20 2.62 3.38 5.06
C TYR A 20 2.56 4.08 6.42
N ASN A 21 2.29 3.37 7.52
CA ASN A 21 2.36 3.96 8.86
C ASN A 21 3.80 4.38 9.21
N CYS A 22 4.80 3.56 8.87
CA CYS A 22 6.21 3.90 9.09
C CYS A 22 6.62 5.14 8.28
N LEU A 23 6.17 5.24 7.03
CA LEU A 23 6.39 6.41 6.17
C LEU A 23 5.70 7.68 6.72
N VAL A 24 4.46 7.58 7.21
CA VAL A 24 3.78 8.73 7.86
C VAL A 24 4.59 9.22 9.06
N CYS A 25 5.00 8.31 9.94
CA CYS A 25 5.80 8.64 11.12
C CYS A 25 7.15 9.27 10.73
N PHE A 26 7.87 8.66 9.79
CA PHE A 26 9.13 9.17 9.29
C PHE A 26 8.99 10.57 8.66
N CYS A 27 8.07 10.76 7.71
CA CYS A 27 7.88 12.04 7.03
C CYS A 27 7.51 13.16 8.02
N THR A 28 6.72 12.84 9.05
CA THR A 28 6.34 13.81 10.09
C THR A 28 7.54 14.16 10.96
N LEU A 29 8.26 13.16 11.49
CA LEU A 29 9.44 13.38 12.33
C LEU A 29 10.56 14.11 11.57
N PHE A 30 10.78 13.74 10.31
CA PHE A 30 11.79 14.35 9.45
C PHE A 30 11.45 15.81 9.14
N ALA A 31 10.20 16.11 8.78
CA ALA A 31 9.77 17.50 8.55
C ALA A 31 9.91 18.37 9.81
N LEU A 32 9.47 17.85 10.98
CA LEU A 32 9.63 18.54 12.26
C LEU A 32 11.10 18.76 12.63
N ARG A 33 11.96 17.79 12.30
CA ARG A 33 13.41 17.89 12.52
C ARG A 33 14.04 18.96 11.63
N LEU A 34 13.65 19.03 10.35
CA LEU A 34 14.13 20.06 9.42
C LEU A 34 13.67 21.47 9.81
N ASP A 35 12.52 21.59 10.48
CA ASP A 35 12.03 22.86 11.04
C ASP A 35 12.66 23.22 12.39
N GLU A 36 13.61 22.43 12.90
CA GLU A 36 14.25 22.58 14.21
C GLU A 36 13.27 22.59 15.41
N THR A 37 11.98 22.33 15.19
CA THR A 37 10.95 22.23 16.24
C THR A 37 11.25 21.12 17.23
N VAL A 38 11.96 20.09 16.77
CA VAL A 38 12.30 18.90 17.53
C VAL A 38 13.80 18.65 17.43
N GLN A 39 14.49 18.64 18.59
CA GLN A 39 15.93 18.40 18.70
C GLN A 39 16.26 16.91 18.92
N LEU A 40 15.67 16.04 18.09
CA LEU A 40 15.97 14.60 18.15
C LEU A 40 17.22 14.25 17.34
N ASN A 41 17.93 13.22 17.79
CA ASN A 41 18.98 12.57 17.00
C ASN A 41 18.37 11.99 15.70
N TYR A 42 19.07 12.10 14.57
CA TYR A 42 18.61 11.54 13.31
C TYR A 42 18.33 10.04 13.40
N ALA A 43 19.02 9.30 14.28
CA ALA A 43 18.72 7.90 14.54
C ALA A 43 17.27 7.66 15.02
N ILE A 44 16.72 8.56 15.84
CA ILE A 44 15.33 8.46 16.31
C ILE A 44 14.36 8.86 15.19
N VAL A 45 14.74 9.82 14.36
CA VAL A 45 13.94 10.25 13.19
C VAL A 45 13.81 9.11 12.18
N PHE A 46 14.86 8.33 11.94
CA PHE A 46 14.88 7.18 11.03
C PHE A 46 14.30 5.89 11.64
N LEU A 47 14.06 5.86 12.97
CA LEU A 47 13.58 4.66 13.67
C LEU A 47 12.31 4.02 13.06
N PRO A 48 11.29 4.77 12.58
CA PRO A 48 10.15 4.16 11.91
C PRO A 48 10.54 3.37 10.65
N LEU A 49 11.52 3.84 9.87
CA LEU A 49 11.99 3.13 8.68
C LEU A 49 12.74 1.86 9.09
N TRP A 50 13.69 1.96 10.02
CA TRP A 50 14.43 0.80 10.52
C TRP A 50 13.52 -0.27 11.15
N PHE A 51 12.42 0.14 11.77
CA PHE A 51 11.41 -0.79 12.27
C PHE A 51 10.71 -1.54 11.13
N CYS A 52 10.36 -0.85 10.05
CA CYS A 52 9.80 -1.47 8.85
C CYS A 52 10.79 -2.47 8.23
N GLU A 53 12.05 -2.06 8.06
CA GLU A 53 13.13 -2.91 7.53
C GLU A 53 13.37 -4.15 8.42
N ALA A 54 13.39 -3.97 9.74
CA ALA A 54 13.54 -5.08 10.69
C ALA A 54 12.40 -6.10 10.54
N ILE A 55 11.16 -5.66 10.34
CA ILE A 55 10.02 -6.56 10.08
C ILE A 55 10.23 -7.35 8.78
N VAL A 56 10.73 -6.69 7.72
CA VAL A 56 11.01 -7.35 6.44
C VAL A 56 12.09 -8.42 6.62
N PHE A 57 13.21 -8.11 7.28
CA PHE A 57 14.29 -9.07 7.48
C PHE A 57 13.91 -10.22 8.39
N VAL A 58 13.22 -9.97 9.51
CA VAL A 58 12.72 -11.04 10.38
C VAL A 58 11.71 -11.91 9.62
N GLY A 59 10.82 -11.29 8.84
CA GLY A 59 9.87 -12.00 7.99
C GLY A 59 10.55 -12.91 6.97
N ALA A 60 11.57 -12.40 6.27
CA ALA A 60 12.37 -13.16 5.32
C ALA A 60 13.15 -14.30 5.98
N PHE A 61 13.78 -14.04 7.14
CA PHE A 61 14.51 -15.04 7.90
C PHE A 61 13.62 -16.20 8.34
N VAL A 62 12.45 -15.90 8.91
CA VAL A 62 11.45 -16.91 9.30
C VAL A 62 10.95 -17.68 8.07
N ALA A 63 10.72 -17.00 6.95
CA ALA A 63 10.31 -17.64 5.71
C ALA A 63 11.37 -18.61 5.16
N VAL A 64 12.66 -18.25 5.21
CA VAL A 64 13.77 -19.12 4.81
C VAL A 64 13.83 -20.37 5.69
N ILE A 65 13.72 -20.21 7.03
CA ILE A 65 13.68 -21.35 7.95
C ILE A 65 12.49 -22.26 7.63
N SER A 66 11.29 -21.68 7.45
CA SER A 66 10.07 -22.43 7.09
C SER A 66 10.24 -23.18 5.76
N TYR A 67 10.88 -22.56 4.77
CA TYR A 67 11.15 -23.17 3.46
C TYR A 67 12.10 -24.37 3.58
N ILE A 68 13.15 -24.27 4.40
CA ILE A 68 14.11 -25.35 4.62
C ILE A 68 13.46 -26.52 5.36
N ILE A 69 12.66 -26.24 6.39
CA ILE A 69 12.02 -27.29 7.21
C ILE A 69 10.91 -28.01 6.44
N SER A 70 10.17 -27.30 5.58
CA SER A 70 9.02 -27.87 4.88
C SER A 70 8.92 -27.28 3.47
N PRO A 71 9.78 -27.68 2.52
CA PRO A 71 9.77 -27.09 1.18
C PRO A 71 8.42 -27.34 0.47
N PRO A 72 7.90 -26.37 -0.31
CA PRO A 72 6.71 -26.56 -1.13
C PRO A 72 6.91 -27.71 -2.12
N SER A 73 5.83 -28.41 -2.44
CA SER A 73 5.87 -29.47 -3.44
C SER A 73 6.20 -28.90 -4.83
N THR A 74 6.78 -29.72 -5.71
CA THR A 74 7.14 -29.28 -7.08
C THR A 74 5.92 -28.83 -7.90
N SER A 75 4.72 -29.29 -7.55
CA SER A 75 3.44 -28.88 -8.15
C SER A 75 2.99 -27.46 -7.75
N GLU A 76 3.47 -26.91 -6.63
CA GLU A 76 3.04 -25.62 -6.09
C GLU A 76 3.93 -24.46 -6.59
N LEU A 77 3.98 -24.30 -7.92
CA LEU A 77 4.83 -23.30 -8.57
C LEU A 77 4.53 -21.86 -8.10
N ALA A 78 3.26 -21.55 -7.84
CA ALA A 78 2.82 -20.21 -7.41
C ALA A 78 3.39 -19.84 -6.03
N ILE A 79 3.28 -20.74 -5.05
CA ILE A 79 3.81 -20.55 -3.69
C ILE A 79 5.33 -20.42 -3.73
N ARG A 80 6.01 -21.19 -4.59
CA ARG A 80 7.46 -21.07 -4.74
C ARG A 80 7.87 -19.73 -5.37
N SER A 81 7.12 -19.24 -6.36
CA SER A 81 7.32 -17.91 -6.92
C SER A 81 7.10 -16.81 -5.88
N ASP A 82 6.08 -16.93 -5.02
CA ASP A 82 5.86 -15.98 -3.92
C ASP A 82 7.03 -15.95 -2.92
N PHE A 83 7.64 -17.10 -2.64
CA PHE A 83 8.85 -17.18 -1.82
C PHE A 83 10.00 -16.41 -2.46
N TYR A 84 10.29 -16.65 -3.75
CA TYR A 84 11.35 -15.90 -4.44
C TYR A 84 11.06 -14.40 -4.47
N GLY A 85 9.80 -14.00 -4.65
CA GLY A 85 9.40 -12.59 -4.58
C GLY A 85 9.70 -11.97 -3.21
N LEU A 86 9.49 -12.72 -2.10
CA LEU A 86 9.87 -12.26 -0.76
C LEU A 86 11.38 -12.06 -0.63
N ILE A 87 12.18 -12.99 -1.15
CA ILE A 87 13.66 -12.90 -1.08
C ILE A 87 14.19 -11.74 -1.92
N LEU A 88 13.64 -11.53 -3.11
CA LEU A 88 14.00 -10.41 -3.98
C LEU A 88 13.65 -9.07 -3.32
N CYS A 89 12.44 -8.96 -2.76
CA CYS A 89 12.01 -7.79 -1.99
C CYS A 89 12.92 -7.54 -0.77
N ALA A 90 13.28 -8.57 -0.01
CA ALA A 90 14.22 -8.44 1.10
C ALA A 90 15.63 -7.97 0.65
N GLY A 91 16.07 -8.38 -0.54
CA GLY A 91 17.32 -7.90 -1.15
C GLY A 91 17.28 -6.41 -1.49
N GLU A 92 16.16 -5.91 -2.00
CA GLU A 92 15.96 -4.48 -2.25
C GLU A 92 15.93 -3.68 -0.94
N HIS A 93 15.23 -4.17 0.07
CA HIS A 93 15.21 -3.61 1.42
C HIS A 93 16.60 -3.58 2.09
N ALA A 94 17.49 -4.54 1.79
CA ALA A 94 18.89 -4.50 2.23
C ALA A 94 19.67 -3.30 1.64
N LEU A 95 19.46 -3.00 0.36
CA LEU A 95 20.07 -1.81 -0.28
C LEU A 95 19.47 -0.51 0.27
N LEU A 96 18.16 -0.50 0.52
CA LEU A 96 17.47 0.64 1.13
C LEU A 96 17.99 0.91 2.54
N THR A 97 18.13 -0.13 3.36
CA THR A 97 18.73 -0.04 4.71
C THR A 97 20.16 0.49 4.65
N MET A 98 20.97 0.04 3.69
CA MET A 98 22.34 0.54 3.50
C MET A 98 22.35 2.04 3.19
N PHE A 99 21.45 2.51 2.32
CA PHE A 99 21.28 3.94 2.05
C PHE A 99 20.87 4.71 3.32
N GLU A 100 19.86 4.21 4.06
CA GLU A 100 19.36 4.86 5.27
C GLU A 100 20.43 5.00 6.36
N VAL A 101 21.25 3.96 6.57
CA VAL A 101 22.35 4.01 7.53
C VAL A 101 23.40 5.04 7.13
N LEU A 102 23.80 5.09 5.85
CA LEU A 102 24.76 6.08 5.35
C LEU A 102 24.20 7.50 5.44
N ALA A 103 22.93 7.69 5.06
CA ALA A 103 22.26 8.99 5.14
C ALA A 103 22.13 9.46 6.59
N CYS A 104 21.70 8.58 7.50
CA CYS A 104 21.62 8.90 8.92
C CYS A 104 23.00 9.23 9.51
N TYR A 105 24.04 8.47 9.15
CA TYR A 105 25.40 8.71 9.62
C TYR A 105 25.93 10.06 9.14
N LYS A 106 25.73 10.41 7.86
CA LYS A 106 26.12 11.71 7.30
C LYS A 106 25.38 12.86 7.98
N LEU A 107 24.05 12.75 8.10
CA LEU A 107 23.20 13.78 8.71
C LEU A 107 23.52 13.99 10.20
N GLN A 108 23.80 12.92 10.94
CA GLN A 108 24.09 12.97 12.37
C GLN A 108 25.49 13.52 12.67
N SER A 109 26.48 13.11 11.88
CA SER A 109 27.88 13.50 12.10
C SER A 109 28.22 14.87 11.51
N GLN A 110 27.29 15.47 10.76
CA GLN A 110 27.49 16.73 10.02
C GLN A 110 28.81 16.73 9.23
N LEU A 111 29.13 15.56 8.65
CA LEU A 111 30.39 15.34 7.92
C LEU A 111 30.50 16.33 6.76
N SER A 112 31.70 16.84 6.57
CA SER A 112 32.02 17.73 5.47
C SER A 112 31.89 17.01 4.12
N LEU A 113 31.75 17.77 3.04
CA LEU A 113 31.63 17.21 1.68
C LEU A 113 32.81 16.30 1.30
N ASP A 114 34.01 16.59 1.81
CA ASP A 114 35.25 15.88 1.49
C ASP A 114 35.37 14.51 2.18
N GLU A 115 34.75 14.32 3.34
CA GLU A 115 34.87 13.08 4.12
C GLU A 115 33.91 11.99 3.66
N LEU A 116 32.70 12.38 3.25
CA LEU A 116 31.68 11.44 2.79
C LEU A 116 30.76 12.12 1.76
N PRO A 117 31.03 12.03 0.45
CA PRO A 117 30.18 12.66 -0.58
C PRO A 117 28.80 11.99 -0.65
N TRP A 118 27.76 12.77 -0.96
CA TRP A 118 26.40 12.29 -1.17
C TRP A 118 26.33 11.28 -2.32
N LEU A 119 27.20 11.39 -3.33
CA LEU A 119 27.34 10.36 -4.35
C LEU A 119 27.60 8.95 -3.77
N LEU A 120 28.41 8.84 -2.72
CA LEU A 120 28.66 7.55 -2.05
C LEU A 120 27.47 7.14 -1.18
N VAL A 121 26.83 8.10 -0.49
CA VAL A 121 25.62 7.85 0.30
C VAL A 121 24.49 7.31 -0.57
N PHE A 122 24.31 7.84 -1.77
CA PHE A 122 23.29 7.42 -2.74
C PHE A 122 23.68 6.19 -3.57
N ALA A 123 24.93 5.70 -3.49
CA ALA A 123 25.38 4.52 -4.23
C ALA A 123 24.49 3.27 -4.06
N PRO A 124 23.97 2.95 -2.85
CA PRO A 124 23.04 1.84 -2.68
C PRO A 124 21.71 2.07 -3.42
N LEU A 125 21.22 3.31 -3.54
CA LEU A 125 20.02 3.61 -4.33
C LEU A 125 20.25 3.46 -5.83
N PHE A 126 21.46 3.72 -6.34
CA PHE A 126 21.80 3.45 -7.73
C PHE A 126 21.77 1.93 -7.99
N ALA A 127 22.41 1.16 -7.11
CA ALA A 127 22.36 -0.30 -7.18
C ALA A 127 20.92 -0.83 -7.09
N LEU A 128 20.12 -0.27 -6.18
CA LEU A 128 18.70 -0.60 -6.02
C LEU A 128 17.93 -0.33 -7.30
N SER A 129 18.07 0.85 -7.90
CA SER A 129 17.35 1.19 -9.13
C SER A 129 17.66 0.26 -10.31
N LEU A 130 18.92 -0.19 -10.45
CA LEU A 130 19.33 -1.17 -11.46
C LEU A 130 18.80 -2.57 -11.15
N LEU A 131 18.87 -2.98 -9.88
CA LEU A 131 18.32 -4.25 -9.43
C LEU A 131 16.80 -4.31 -9.61
N SER A 132 16.09 -3.22 -9.32
CA SER A 132 14.65 -3.10 -9.50
C SER A 132 14.22 -3.27 -10.96
N ILE A 133 15.04 -2.89 -11.95
CA ILE A 133 14.72 -3.17 -13.37
C ILE A 133 14.68 -4.68 -13.61
N VAL A 134 15.66 -5.41 -13.08
CA VAL A 134 15.75 -6.88 -13.21
C VAL A 134 14.60 -7.55 -12.48
N ILE A 135 14.28 -7.11 -11.26
CA ILE A 135 13.19 -7.65 -10.45
C ILE A 135 11.84 -7.32 -11.07
N ALA A 136 11.64 -6.13 -11.64
CA ALA A 136 10.41 -5.78 -12.36
C ALA A 136 10.17 -6.69 -13.57
N VAL A 137 11.20 -7.00 -14.37
CA VAL A 137 11.10 -7.95 -15.49
C VAL A 137 10.75 -9.36 -14.97
N TRP A 138 11.36 -9.78 -13.86
CA TRP A 138 11.02 -11.04 -13.20
C TRP A 138 9.56 -11.06 -12.72
N ALA A 139 9.09 -9.99 -12.09
CA ALA A 139 7.73 -9.85 -11.57
C ALA A 139 6.69 -9.90 -12.68
N ILE A 140 6.92 -9.21 -13.80
CA ILE A 140 6.04 -9.27 -14.99
C ILE A 140 5.94 -10.70 -15.52
N ARG A 141 7.04 -11.45 -15.58
CA ARG A 141 7.04 -12.85 -16.05
C ARG A 141 6.28 -13.80 -15.13
N HIS A 142 6.13 -13.46 -13.85
CA HIS A 142 5.50 -14.30 -12.83
C HIS A 142 4.14 -13.76 -12.36
N ASP A 143 3.56 -12.78 -13.08
CA ASP A 143 2.28 -12.13 -12.75
C ASP A 143 2.25 -11.59 -11.31
N LYS A 144 3.34 -10.94 -10.89
CA LYS A 144 3.50 -10.30 -9.58
C LYS A 144 3.39 -8.79 -9.71
N SER A 145 2.89 -8.15 -8.65
CA SER A 145 2.89 -6.68 -8.54
C SER A 145 4.33 -6.16 -8.46
N PHE A 146 4.62 -5.07 -9.17
CA PHE A 146 5.95 -4.47 -9.25
C PHE A 146 5.93 -2.94 -9.01
N GLU A 147 4.98 -2.46 -8.20
CA GLU A 147 4.77 -1.02 -7.94
C GLU A 147 6.01 -0.36 -7.31
N PHE A 148 6.67 -1.09 -6.40
CA PHE A 148 7.86 -0.63 -5.67
C PHE A 148 9.08 -0.55 -6.59
N GLU A 149 9.30 -1.60 -7.37
CA GLU A 149 10.39 -1.73 -8.33
C GLU A 149 10.30 -0.66 -9.41
N LEU A 150 9.09 -0.44 -9.94
CA LEU A 150 8.84 0.60 -10.94
C LEU A 150 9.18 2.01 -10.41
N PHE A 151 8.90 2.28 -9.13
CA PHE A 151 9.24 3.56 -8.52
C PHE A 151 10.76 3.82 -8.51
N PHE A 152 11.57 2.85 -8.09
CA PHE A 152 13.04 3.01 -8.07
C PHE A 152 13.64 3.02 -9.48
N SER A 153 13.15 2.18 -10.38
CA SER A 153 13.66 2.12 -11.76
C SER A 153 13.45 3.41 -12.53
N ILE A 154 12.26 4.03 -12.45
CA ILE A 154 11.98 5.28 -13.19
C ILE A 154 12.75 6.47 -12.60
N ASN A 155 13.00 6.47 -11.29
CA ASN A 155 13.65 7.60 -10.61
C ASN A 155 15.19 7.50 -10.54
N VAL A 156 15.83 6.56 -11.26
CA VAL A 156 17.30 6.41 -11.27
C VAL A 156 18.03 7.72 -11.57
N VAL A 157 17.58 8.46 -12.58
CA VAL A 157 18.17 9.74 -12.99
C VAL A 157 18.02 10.79 -11.89
N GLN A 158 16.88 10.78 -11.19
CA GLN A 158 16.64 11.74 -10.12
C GLN A 158 17.53 11.47 -8.90
N PHE A 159 17.78 10.22 -8.54
CA PHE A 159 18.71 9.91 -7.45
C PHE A 159 20.12 10.42 -7.77
N VAL A 160 20.55 10.31 -9.03
CA VAL A 160 21.84 10.83 -9.49
C VAL A 160 21.88 12.36 -9.39
N PHE A 161 20.84 13.05 -9.87
CA PHE A 161 20.76 14.50 -9.77
C PHE A 161 20.70 14.99 -8.32
N LEU A 162 19.97 14.30 -7.44
CA LEU A 162 19.92 14.61 -6.01
C LEU A 162 21.30 14.49 -5.37
N ALA A 163 22.03 13.40 -5.64
CA ALA A 163 23.36 13.21 -5.09
C ALA A 163 24.33 14.33 -5.51
N PHE A 164 24.39 14.64 -6.80
CA PHE A 164 25.24 15.72 -7.32
C PHE A 164 24.82 17.10 -6.82
N LYS A 165 23.50 17.35 -6.72
CA LYS A 165 22.97 18.62 -6.22
C LYS A 165 23.33 18.83 -4.76
N LEU A 166 23.21 17.78 -3.93
CA LEU A 166 23.57 17.82 -2.52
C LEU A 166 25.09 17.91 -2.29
N ASP A 167 25.90 17.45 -3.24
CA ASP A 167 27.36 17.64 -3.24
C ASP A 167 27.81 19.02 -3.79
N ALA A 168 26.87 19.93 -4.06
CA ALA A 168 27.14 21.27 -4.62
C ALA A 168 27.95 21.25 -5.94
N THR A 169 27.88 20.14 -6.67
CA THR A 169 28.52 20.01 -7.99
C THR A 169 27.62 20.49 -9.13
N LEU A 170 26.31 20.60 -8.89
CA LEU A 170 25.31 21.07 -9.85
C LEU A 170 24.54 22.27 -9.30
N ASP A 171 24.65 23.42 -9.96
CA ASP A 171 23.95 24.66 -9.59
C ASP A 171 22.58 24.79 -10.25
N TRP A 172 21.92 23.68 -10.59
CA TRP A 172 20.62 23.72 -11.25
C TRP A 172 19.48 24.04 -10.29
N HIS A 173 18.38 24.56 -10.81
CA HIS A 173 17.14 24.72 -10.06
C HIS A 173 16.63 23.34 -9.60
N TRP A 174 16.09 23.27 -8.38
CA TRP A 174 15.46 22.07 -7.82
C TRP A 174 14.32 21.57 -8.71
N ALA A 175 13.60 22.47 -9.38
CA ALA A 175 12.64 22.08 -10.42
C ALA A 175 13.22 21.14 -11.48
N ILE A 176 14.48 21.35 -11.90
CA ILE A 176 15.18 20.50 -12.89
C ILE A 176 15.56 19.14 -12.28
N VAL A 177 16.06 19.15 -11.04
CA VAL A 177 16.43 17.94 -10.30
C VAL A 177 15.23 17.01 -10.13
N PHE A 178 14.03 17.57 -9.95
CA PHE A 178 12.78 16.82 -9.79
C PHE A 178 12.05 16.47 -11.09
N ILE A 179 12.64 16.71 -12.28
CA ILE A 179 11.99 16.40 -13.58
C ILE A 179 11.46 14.95 -13.65
N PRO A 180 12.20 13.90 -13.25
CA PRO A 180 11.68 12.54 -13.33
C PRO A 180 10.40 12.32 -12.51
N LEU A 181 10.32 12.83 -11.28
CA LEU A 181 9.08 12.82 -10.49
C LEU A 181 7.95 13.63 -11.13
N TRP A 182 8.25 14.80 -11.72
CA TRP A 182 7.24 15.57 -12.47
C TRP A 182 6.65 14.77 -13.62
N VAL A 183 7.47 14.03 -14.36
CA VAL A 183 7.02 13.17 -15.46
C VAL A 183 6.11 12.06 -14.93
N VAL A 184 6.50 11.36 -13.85
CA VAL A 184 5.70 10.29 -13.24
C VAL A 184 4.36 10.81 -12.72
N LEU A 185 4.36 11.94 -12.01
CA LEU A 185 3.13 12.53 -11.48
C LEU A 185 2.25 13.07 -12.60
N SER A 186 2.81 13.66 -13.65
CA SER A 186 2.04 14.11 -14.81
C SER A 186 1.34 12.93 -15.49
N LEU A 187 2.04 11.81 -15.67
CA LEU A 187 1.44 10.58 -16.22
C LEU A 187 0.34 10.03 -15.31
N SER A 188 0.56 10.08 -13.99
CA SER A 188 -0.43 9.65 -12.99
C SER A 188 -1.67 10.54 -13.00
N VAL A 189 -1.52 11.86 -13.17
CA VAL A 189 -2.65 12.80 -13.34
C VAL A 189 -3.46 12.43 -14.57
N VAL A 190 -2.82 12.16 -15.71
CA VAL A 190 -3.52 11.71 -16.93
C VAL A 190 -4.27 10.40 -16.69
N GLY A 191 -3.65 9.43 -16.00
CA GLY A 191 -4.28 8.17 -15.64
C GLY A 191 -5.51 8.33 -14.73
N VAL A 192 -5.42 9.21 -13.73
CA VAL A 192 -6.53 9.54 -12.83
C VAL A 192 -7.66 10.25 -13.57
N LEU A 193 -7.35 11.20 -14.45
CA LEU A 193 -8.34 11.88 -15.27
C LEU A 193 -9.08 10.90 -16.17
N TYR A 194 -8.35 9.97 -16.80
CA TYR A 194 -8.95 8.89 -17.59
C TYR A 194 -9.87 8.01 -16.74
N ALA A 195 -9.42 7.59 -15.55
CA ALA A 195 -10.21 6.79 -14.62
C ALA A 195 -11.48 7.53 -14.15
N LEU A 196 -11.39 8.84 -13.91
CA LEU A 196 -12.51 9.69 -13.52
C LEU A 196 -13.54 9.78 -14.66
N VAL A 197 -13.09 10.03 -15.90
CA VAL A 197 -13.96 10.08 -17.08
C VAL A 197 -14.66 8.73 -17.27
N LEU A 198 -13.90 7.62 -17.19
CA LEU A 198 -14.45 6.27 -17.28
C LEU A 198 -15.48 6.00 -16.18
N ALA A 199 -15.20 6.41 -14.93
CA ALA A 199 -16.12 6.26 -13.83
C ALA A 199 -17.43 7.07 -14.04
N ILE A 200 -17.35 8.29 -14.59
CA ILE A 200 -18.52 9.11 -14.91
C ILE A 200 -19.35 8.51 -16.04
N VAL A 201 -18.69 8.02 -17.11
CA VAL A 201 -19.36 7.37 -18.24
C VAL A 201 -20.06 6.09 -17.79
N LEU A 202 -19.36 5.23 -17.04
CA LEU A 202 -19.94 4.03 -16.46
C LEU A 202 -21.04 4.37 -15.45
N ALA A 203 -20.95 5.50 -14.77
CA ALA A 203 -21.98 5.91 -13.82
C ALA A 203 -23.33 6.21 -14.48
N ARG A 204 -23.30 6.72 -15.71
CA ARG A 204 -24.48 6.99 -16.55
C ARG A 204 -24.96 5.77 -17.33
N SER A 205 -24.13 4.74 -17.46
CA SER A 205 -24.53 3.51 -18.15
C SER A 205 -25.61 2.76 -17.35
N VAL A 206 -26.72 2.45 -18.01
CA VAL A 206 -27.89 1.77 -17.39
C VAL A 206 -27.68 0.26 -17.27
N HIS A 207 -26.74 -0.30 -18.03
CA HIS A 207 -26.53 -1.74 -18.19
C HIS A 207 -25.55 -2.37 -17.15
N MET A 208 -24.98 -1.58 -16.24
CA MET A 208 -24.00 -2.07 -15.26
C MET A 208 -24.63 -2.24 -13.86
N LEU A 209 -24.22 -3.28 -13.12
CA LEU A 209 -24.65 -3.48 -11.73
C LEU A 209 -24.24 -2.27 -10.86
N ALA A 210 -25.16 -1.83 -9.99
CA ALA A 210 -24.95 -0.68 -9.11
C ALA A 210 -23.73 -0.82 -8.18
N SER A 211 -23.31 -2.05 -7.86
CA SER A 211 -22.12 -2.36 -7.06
C SER A 211 -20.81 -2.08 -7.81
N GLN A 212 -20.69 -2.55 -9.06
CA GLN A 212 -19.51 -2.31 -9.90
C GLN A 212 -19.32 -0.82 -10.20
N ARG A 213 -20.41 -0.10 -10.48
CA ARG A 213 -20.40 1.36 -10.67
C ARG A 213 -19.79 2.09 -9.47
N ARG A 214 -20.21 1.72 -8.25
CA ARG A 214 -19.68 2.31 -7.01
C ARG A 214 -18.19 2.02 -6.86
N GLN A 215 -17.75 0.81 -7.15
CA GLN A 215 -16.34 0.43 -7.06
C GLN A 215 -15.44 1.25 -8.00
N HIS A 216 -15.84 1.45 -9.26
CA HIS A 216 -15.08 2.29 -10.18
C HIS A 216 -15.03 3.77 -9.73
N LEU A 217 -16.13 4.30 -9.21
CA LEU A 217 -16.17 5.65 -8.67
C LEU A 217 -15.29 5.81 -7.43
N TYR A 218 -15.40 4.90 -6.45
CA TYR A 218 -14.56 4.93 -5.25
C TYR A 218 -13.09 4.80 -5.60
N SER A 219 -12.73 3.90 -6.51
CA SER A 219 -11.35 3.76 -6.98
C SER A 219 -10.84 5.06 -7.62
N ALA A 220 -11.58 5.66 -8.55
CA ALA A 220 -11.17 6.91 -9.19
C ALA A 220 -11.01 8.07 -8.19
N LEU A 221 -11.94 8.20 -7.23
CA LEU A 221 -11.86 9.21 -6.17
C LEU A 221 -10.66 9.00 -5.27
N CYS A 222 -10.42 7.76 -4.84
CA CYS A 222 -9.25 7.38 -4.06
C CYS A 222 -7.94 7.77 -4.77
N HIS A 223 -7.77 7.40 -6.03
CA HIS A 223 -6.55 7.77 -6.78
C HIS A 223 -6.42 9.28 -6.98
N THR A 224 -7.53 10.00 -7.11
CA THR A 224 -7.54 11.48 -7.18
C THR A 224 -7.04 12.11 -5.88
N LEU A 225 -7.50 11.59 -4.73
CA LEU A 225 -7.07 12.02 -3.40
C LEU A 225 -5.62 11.65 -3.08
N LEU A 226 -4.99 10.77 -3.87
CA LEU A 226 -3.57 10.46 -3.76
C LEU A 226 -2.71 11.35 -4.65
N VAL A 227 -3.04 11.45 -5.94
CA VAL A 227 -2.16 12.11 -6.91
C VAL A 227 -2.14 13.63 -6.72
N ILE A 228 -3.29 14.25 -6.44
CA ILE A 228 -3.35 15.71 -6.31
C ILE A 228 -2.51 16.21 -5.13
N PRO A 229 -2.63 15.67 -3.89
CA PRO A 229 -1.84 16.20 -2.80
C PRO A 229 -0.35 15.87 -2.93
N ILE A 230 0.04 14.75 -3.55
CA ILE A 230 1.47 14.49 -3.88
C ILE A 230 2.00 15.53 -4.88
N LEU A 231 1.21 15.92 -5.89
CA LEU A 231 1.59 16.99 -6.84
C LEU A 231 1.75 18.34 -6.14
N VAL A 232 0.83 18.69 -5.23
CA VAL A 232 0.91 19.91 -4.43
C VAL A 232 2.15 19.88 -3.53
N PHE A 233 2.44 18.74 -2.89
CA PHE A 233 3.67 18.57 -2.12
C PHE A 233 4.91 18.84 -2.97
N LEU A 234 5.00 18.24 -4.17
CA LEU A 234 6.15 18.43 -5.04
C LEU A 234 6.31 19.91 -5.44
N LEU A 235 5.22 20.59 -5.78
CA LEU A 235 5.22 22.01 -6.12
C LEU A 235 5.70 22.89 -4.95
N LEU A 236 5.18 22.66 -3.75
CA LEU A 236 5.57 23.41 -2.55
C LEU A 236 7.04 23.15 -2.18
N LEU A 237 7.49 21.90 -2.29
CA LEU A 237 8.87 21.52 -2.01
C LEU A 237 9.84 22.15 -3.01
N THR A 238 9.54 22.07 -4.31
CA THR A 238 10.38 22.70 -5.35
C THR A 238 10.46 24.20 -5.14
N GLY A 239 9.31 24.85 -4.89
CA GLY A 239 9.25 26.30 -4.66
C GLY A 239 10.04 26.73 -3.42
N LYS A 240 9.94 25.99 -2.32
CA LYS A 240 10.72 26.28 -1.10
C LYS A 240 12.22 26.10 -1.32
N LEU A 241 12.64 24.99 -1.92
CA LEU A 241 14.05 24.69 -2.13
C LEU A 241 14.70 25.65 -3.14
N ASP A 242 13.97 26.05 -4.20
CA ASP A 242 14.45 27.04 -5.15
C ASP A 242 14.48 28.46 -4.56
N ALA A 243 13.51 28.84 -3.72
CA ALA A 243 13.57 30.11 -3.00
C ALA A 243 14.83 30.20 -2.15
N VAL A 244 15.15 29.16 -1.36
CA VAL A 244 16.36 29.12 -0.52
C VAL A 244 17.64 29.23 -1.35
N ALA A 245 17.67 28.66 -2.55
CA ALA A 245 18.88 28.63 -3.38
C ALA A 245 19.14 29.94 -4.13
N TRP A 246 18.12 30.75 -4.42
CA TRP A 246 18.22 31.87 -5.36
C TRP A 246 17.70 33.23 -4.84
N SER A 247 17.06 33.29 -3.66
CA SER A 247 16.61 34.57 -3.08
C SER A 247 17.70 35.18 -2.21
N GLU A 248 18.50 36.10 -2.78
CA GLU A 248 19.51 36.86 -2.02
C GLU A 248 18.90 38.06 -1.24
N ASP A 249 17.64 38.47 -1.48
CA ASP A 249 17.20 39.81 -1.07
C ASP A 249 15.75 40.00 -0.53
N GLU A 250 14.99 38.95 -0.20
CA GLU A 250 13.67 39.14 0.44
C GLU A 250 13.44 38.20 1.63
N GLN A 251 12.98 38.78 2.75
CA GLN A 251 12.44 38.07 3.91
C GLN A 251 11.13 37.37 3.55
N VAL A 252 11.18 36.40 2.64
CA VAL A 252 10.04 35.52 2.39
C VAL A 252 9.78 34.77 3.68
N THR A 253 8.57 34.91 4.22
CA THR A 253 8.11 34.17 5.40
C THR A 253 8.29 32.68 5.10
N GLN A 254 9.37 32.09 5.63
CA GLN A 254 9.79 30.74 5.30
C GLN A 254 8.70 29.78 5.77
N VAL A 255 7.92 29.24 4.83
CA VAL A 255 6.88 28.26 5.13
C VAL A 255 7.56 27.04 5.75
N PRO A 256 7.15 26.58 6.94
CA PRO A 256 7.82 25.45 7.60
C PRO A 256 7.65 24.17 6.78
N TYR A 257 8.66 23.30 6.80
CA TYR A 257 8.69 22.01 6.10
C TYR A 257 7.50 21.12 6.49
N ILE A 258 6.97 21.21 7.72
CA ILE A 258 5.77 20.49 8.11
C ILE A 258 4.55 20.88 7.26
N VAL A 259 4.39 22.17 6.93
CA VAL A 259 3.31 22.67 6.07
C VAL A 259 3.54 22.22 4.63
N VAL A 260 4.79 22.30 4.15
CA VAL A 260 5.16 21.78 2.82
C VAL A 260 4.86 20.29 2.70
N CYS A 261 5.18 19.49 3.72
CA CYS A 261 4.97 18.03 3.76
C CYS A 261 3.53 17.61 4.06
N THR A 262 2.65 18.52 4.50
CA THR A 262 1.27 18.18 4.89
C THR A 262 0.48 17.47 3.77
N PRO A 263 0.51 17.90 2.50
CA PRO A 263 -0.17 17.19 1.40
C PRO A 263 0.35 15.76 1.19
N LEU A 264 1.66 15.53 1.37
CA LEU A 264 2.25 14.19 1.32
C LEU A 264 1.74 13.33 2.48
N ILE A 265 1.72 13.85 3.70
CA ILE A 265 1.21 13.15 4.89
C ILE A 265 -0.26 12.77 4.69
N ILE A 266 -1.09 13.67 4.15
CA ILE A 266 -2.50 13.37 3.83
C ILE A 266 -2.60 12.21 2.82
N SER A 267 -1.75 12.20 1.79
CA SER A 267 -1.72 11.12 0.80
C SER A 267 -1.30 9.79 1.41
N LEU A 268 -0.28 9.80 2.27
CA LEU A 268 0.17 8.60 2.99
C LEU A 268 -0.90 8.07 3.96
N VAL A 269 -1.60 8.96 4.68
CA VAL A 269 -2.75 8.57 5.51
C VAL A 269 -3.86 7.97 4.65
N CYS A 270 -4.11 8.53 3.47
CA CYS A 270 -5.06 7.95 2.52
C CYS A 270 -4.63 6.54 2.07
N LEU A 271 -3.33 6.31 1.81
CA LEU A 271 -2.79 4.96 1.54
C LEU A 271 -2.96 3.99 2.72
N VAL A 272 -2.77 4.45 3.97
CA VAL A 272 -3.09 3.67 5.17
C VAL A 272 -4.56 3.27 5.21
N LEU A 273 -5.47 4.15 4.83
CA LEU A 273 -6.91 3.80 4.75
C LEU A 273 -7.19 2.81 3.61
N MET A 274 -6.49 2.93 2.47
CA MET A 274 -6.65 2.01 1.35
C MET A 274 -6.08 0.61 1.60
N SER A 275 -5.13 0.44 2.54
CA SER A 275 -4.57 -0.87 2.84
C SER A 275 -5.59 -1.86 3.42
N PHE A 276 -6.72 -1.37 3.95
CA PHE A 276 -7.85 -2.20 4.41
C PHE A 276 -8.71 -2.77 3.27
N GLY A 277 -8.56 -2.27 2.04
CA GLY A 277 -9.22 -2.78 0.84
C GLY A 277 -8.25 -3.28 -0.24
N ALA A 278 -6.94 -3.21 0.04
CA ALA A 278 -5.89 -3.67 -0.85
C ALA A 278 -5.80 -5.19 -0.77
N ARG A 279 -6.53 -5.88 -1.65
CA ARG A 279 -6.37 -7.33 -1.79
C ARG A 279 -4.92 -7.68 -2.14
N GLY A 280 -4.45 -8.77 -1.55
CA GLY A 280 -3.15 -9.34 -1.89
C GLY A 280 -2.04 -8.82 -1.00
N GLY A 281 -1.34 -9.77 -0.39
CA GLY A 281 -0.07 -9.61 0.31
C GLY A 281 0.70 -10.93 0.11
N ASN A 282 2.02 -10.90 0.25
CA ASN A 282 2.80 -12.11 0.03
C ASN A 282 2.42 -13.18 1.09
N PRO A 283 1.97 -14.38 0.67
CA PRO A 283 1.57 -15.45 1.61
C PRO A 283 2.74 -15.94 2.48
N TRP A 284 3.98 -15.66 2.09
CA TRP A 284 5.17 -15.97 2.88
C TRP A 284 5.49 -14.96 3.98
N TRP A 285 4.63 -13.96 4.22
CA TRP A 285 4.83 -13.06 5.35
C TRP A 285 4.94 -13.89 6.65
N PHE A 286 6.08 -13.77 7.34
CA PHE A 286 6.45 -14.62 8.50
C PHE A 286 6.27 -16.14 8.29
N GLY A 287 6.41 -16.64 7.06
CA GLY A 287 6.31 -18.07 6.75
C GLY A 287 4.92 -18.69 6.91
N MET A 288 3.86 -17.88 7.00
CA MET A 288 2.49 -18.34 7.28
C MET A 288 1.86 -19.18 6.14
N ARG A 289 2.35 -19.08 4.90
CA ARG A 289 1.82 -19.74 3.67
C ARG A 289 0.35 -19.46 3.38
N ALA A 290 -0.19 -18.42 4.01
CA ALA A 290 -1.57 -17.98 3.88
C ALA A 290 -1.62 -16.45 4.07
N PRO A 291 -2.67 -15.78 3.57
CA PRO A 291 -2.88 -14.37 3.86
C PRO A 291 -2.98 -14.13 5.38
N PHE A 292 -2.38 -13.03 5.85
CA PHE A 292 -2.26 -12.72 7.28
C PHE A 292 -3.58 -12.82 8.05
N CYS A 293 -4.66 -12.23 7.54
CA CYS A 293 -5.93 -12.25 8.24
C CYS A 293 -6.59 -13.62 8.24
N THR A 294 -6.36 -14.45 7.22
CA THR A 294 -6.79 -15.86 7.24
C THR A 294 -6.06 -16.61 8.35
N PHE A 295 -4.74 -16.45 8.44
CA PHE A 295 -3.93 -17.04 9.50
C PHE A 295 -4.37 -16.58 10.91
N LEU A 296 -4.62 -15.28 11.09
CA LEU A 296 -5.12 -14.76 12.37
C LEU A 296 -6.49 -15.31 12.74
N LEU A 297 -7.43 -15.41 11.80
CA LEU A 297 -8.77 -15.94 12.06
C LEU A 297 -8.76 -17.45 12.33
N GLU A 298 -7.79 -18.18 11.78
CA GLU A 298 -7.59 -19.61 12.10
C GLU A 298 -6.94 -19.80 13.47
N THR A 299 -5.97 -18.95 13.82
CA THR A 299 -5.24 -19.03 15.10
C THR A 299 -6.05 -18.49 16.28
N CYS A 300 -6.94 -17.51 16.06
CA CYS A 300 -7.73 -16.86 17.10
C CYS A 300 -9.24 -17.16 16.97
N PRO A 301 -9.78 -18.18 17.67
CA PRO A 301 -11.19 -18.56 17.58
C PRO A 301 -12.15 -17.47 18.05
N CYS A 302 -11.74 -16.62 19.00
CA CYS A 302 -12.52 -15.46 19.43
C CYS A 302 -12.70 -14.46 18.28
N LEU A 303 -11.63 -14.13 17.56
CA LEU A 303 -11.67 -13.20 16.44
C LEU A 303 -12.50 -13.76 15.27
N LYS A 304 -12.47 -15.08 15.07
CA LYS A 304 -13.33 -15.78 14.10
C LYS A 304 -14.81 -15.63 14.41
N GLN A 305 -15.20 -15.69 15.69
CA GLN A 305 -16.59 -15.44 16.11
C GLN A 305 -17.01 -14.00 15.85
N TYR A 306 -16.15 -13.02 16.14
CA TYR A 306 -16.43 -11.60 15.85
C TYR A 306 -16.50 -11.30 14.34
N ALA A 307 -15.62 -11.89 13.54
CA ALA A 307 -15.60 -11.69 12.09
C ALA A 307 -16.85 -12.25 11.39
N ASN A 308 -17.51 -13.26 11.97
CA ASN A 308 -18.74 -13.84 11.43
C ASN A 308 -19.99 -12.98 11.69
N LEU A 309 -19.89 -11.89 12.46
CA LEU A 309 -20.96 -10.93 12.64
C LEU A 309 -21.04 -10.02 11.39
N SER A 310 -22.21 -9.97 10.76
CA SER A 310 -22.51 -9.00 9.70
C SER A 310 -23.56 -8.03 10.21
N TYR A 311 -23.26 -6.73 10.18
CA TYR A 311 -24.19 -5.70 10.59
C TYR A 311 -24.97 -5.22 9.37
N LYS A 312 -26.28 -5.46 9.36
CA LYS A 312 -27.21 -4.85 8.41
C LYS A 312 -27.69 -3.52 8.99
N PHE A 313 -27.09 -2.41 8.56
CA PHE A 313 -27.70 -1.11 8.80
C PHE A 313 -28.78 -0.88 7.74
N GLY A 314 -30.02 -1.14 8.14
CA GLY A 314 -31.24 -0.78 7.43
C GLY A 314 -32.16 -0.04 8.39
N THR A 315 -32.78 1.04 7.93
CA THR A 315 -33.85 1.76 8.63
C THR A 315 -35.01 0.81 8.89
N SER A 316 -35.05 0.21 10.08
CA SER A 316 -36.23 -0.47 10.60
C SER A 316 -37.16 0.58 11.21
N SER A 317 -38.00 1.19 10.37
CA SER A 317 -39.32 1.63 10.81
C SER A 317 -40.30 1.54 9.62
N ASP A 318 -41.31 0.69 9.80
CA ASP A 318 -42.62 0.71 9.12
C ASP A 318 -42.82 0.05 7.75
N ARG A 319 -42.01 -0.95 7.35
CA ARG A 319 -42.39 -1.82 6.20
C ARG A 319 -42.52 -3.32 6.49
N ASP A 320 -42.02 -3.81 7.61
CA ASP A 320 -42.12 -5.23 7.97
C ASP A 320 -43.45 -5.60 8.67
N SER A 321 -44.26 -4.62 9.07
CA SER A 321 -45.61 -4.85 9.59
C SER A 321 -46.65 -5.09 8.49
N ALA A 322 -46.42 -4.62 7.26
CA ALA A 322 -47.35 -4.80 6.16
C ALA A 322 -47.16 -6.14 5.41
N SER A 323 -45.96 -6.72 5.44
CA SER A 323 -45.67 -8.03 4.81
C SER A 323 -46.11 -9.20 5.68
N ALA A 324 -46.01 -9.08 7.01
CA ALA A 324 -46.44 -10.13 7.95
C ALA A 324 -47.96 -10.34 7.99
N ASP A 325 -48.75 -9.29 7.75
CA ASP A 325 -50.21 -9.39 7.68
C ASP A 325 -50.70 -9.95 6.33
N ALA A 326 -49.97 -9.69 5.24
CA ALA A 326 -50.25 -10.29 3.93
C ALA A 326 -49.94 -11.80 3.89
N GLU A 327 -48.89 -12.25 4.57
CA GLU A 327 -48.51 -13.67 4.68
C GLU A 327 -49.47 -14.47 5.58
N ARG A 328 -50.04 -13.83 6.62
CA ARG A 328 -51.07 -14.45 7.47
C ARG A 328 -52.43 -14.60 6.77
N GLN A 329 -52.76 -13.72 5.81
CA GLN A 329 -53.98 -13.85 5.02
C GLN A 329 -53.88 -14.90 3.90
N SER A 330 -52.72 -15.09 3.28
CA SER A 330 -52.53 -16.14 2.26
C SER A 330 -52.61 -17.55 2.87
N LEU A 331 -52.04 -17.76 4.06
CA LEU A 331 -52.04 -19.05 4.78
C LEU A 331 -53.42 -19.51 5.27
N ARG A 332 -54.44 -18.63 5.32
CA ARG A 332 -55.82 -19.02 5.67
C ARG A 332 -56.65 -19.50 4.48
N SER A 333 -56.24 -19.20 3.24
CA SER A 333 -57.04 -19.54 2.05
C SER A 333 -56.80 -20.96 1.51
N ASP A 334 -55.68 -21.60 1.85
CA ASP A 334 -55.25 -22.87 1.22
C ASP A 334 -55.55 -24.13 2.04
N ARG A 335 -56.60 -24.12 2.87
CA ARG A 335 -56.98 -25.28 3.69
C ARG A 335 -57.79 -26.36 2.94
N SER A 336 -57.67 -26.45 1.62
CA SER A 336 -58.43 -27.43 0.80
C SER A 336 -57.60 -28.03 -0.34
N SER A 337 -56.53 -28.75 -0.04
CA SER A 337 -56.10 -29.88 -0.87
C SER A 337 -55.16 -30.79 -0.09
N LYS A 338 -55.67 -31.95 0.33
CA LYS A 338 -54.87 -33.04 0.90
C LYS A 338 -54.02 -33.68 -0.21
N ILE A 339 -52.70 -33.65 -0.07
CA ILE A 339 -51.77 -34.50 -0.83
C ILE A 339 -50.74 -35.06 0.17
N PRO A 340 -50.45 -36.37 0.20
CA PRO A 340 -49.63 -36.98 1.25
C PRO A 340 -48.13 -36.77 0.99
N LEU A 341 -47.40 -36.43 2.05
CA LEU A 341 -45.93 -36.32 2.11
C LEU A 341 -45.27 -37.70 1.89
N ARG A 342 -44.38 -37.81 0.89
CA ARG A 342 -43.41 -38.92 0.81
C ARG A 342 -42.13 -38.54 1.57
N PRO A 343 -41.55 -39.43 2.40
CA PRO A 343 -40.30 -39.17 3.10
C PRO A 343 -39.09 -39.29 2.15
N ILE A 344 -38.16 -38.34 2.25
CA ILE A 344 -36.90 -38.30 1.52
C ILE A 344 -35.89 -39.19 2.27
N ILE A 345 -35.39 -40.23 1.60
CA ILE A 345 -34.35 -41.14 2.11
C ILE A 345 -32.98 -40.69 1.57
N PRO A 346 -31.92 -40.64 2.38
CA PRO A 346 -30.59 -40.22 1.93
C PRO A 346 -29.90 -41.33 1.12
N ILE A 347 -29.36 -40.97 -0.04
CA ILE A 347 -28.62 -41.86 -0.94
C ILE A 347 -27.23 -42.12 -0.35
N ARG A 348 -26.95 -43.37 0.08
CA ARG A 348 -25.59 -43.88 0.30
C ARG A 348 -25.17 -44.66 -0.94
N SER A 349 -24.15 -44.19 -1.64
CA SER A 349 -23.47 -44.94 -2.70
C SER A 349 -22.54 -45.98 -2.09
N ILE A 350 -22.81 -47.26 -2.33
CA ILE A 350 -21.88 -48.36 -2.06
C ILE A 350 -21.29 -48.76 -3.41
N GLU A 351 -19.98 -48.59 -3.57
CA GLU A 351 -19.19 -49.23 -4.63
C GLU A 351 -18.98 -50.70 -4.26
N SER A 352 -19.25 -51.60 -5.21
CA SER A 352 -18.82 -53.01 -5.17
C SER A 352 -17.97 -53.30 -6.40
N PRO A 353 -16.98 -54.20 -6.29
CA PRO A 353 -15.88 -54.33 -7.24
C PRO A 353 -16.24 -55.25 -8.40
N ASP A 354 -15.55 -55.04 -9.53
CA ASP A 354 -15.22 -56.06 -10.52
C ASP A 354 -13.72 -55.97 -10.85
#